data_AF-A0A2N2LN85-F1
#
_entry.id   AF-A0A2N2LN85-F1
#
_cell.length_a   1.000
_cell.length_b   1.000
_cell.length_c   1.000
_cell.angle_alpha   90.00
_cell.angle_beta   90.00
_cell.angle_gamma   90.00
#
_symmetry.space_group_name_H-M   'P 1'
#
loop_
_entity.id
_entity.type
_entity.pdbx_description
1 polymer ?
#
loop_
_entity_poly.entity_id
_entity_poly.type
_entity_poly.pdbx_seq_one_letter_code
_entity_poly.pdbx_strand_id
1 'polypeptide(L)'
;MTDDLALSAALEREHVEIDAGLEQLGTSLATGTVAAAPFAAAAAALRRHIYLEEEFLFPPLRTGRMVASVAVMFREHGDIWHALDEVEAQIVGGAAPERVRGALDVLLELLGEHNLKEERIVYPVIDRVMAGQSAHEMRGHLAGMRPYAGWTCQALRTPA
;
A
#
# COMPACT_ATOMS: atom_id res chain seq x y z
N MET A 1 -28.84 -5.45 -8.71
CA MET A 1 -27.67 -4.91 -9.44
C MET A 1 -26.47 -5.19 -8.57
N THR A 2 -25.75 -6.26 -8.88
CA THR A 2 -24.50 -6.63 -8.21
C THR A 2 -23.47 -5.53 -8.46
N ASP A 3 -22.81 -5.13 -7.39
CA ASP A 3 -21.97 -3.95 -7.27
C ASP A 3 -20.76 -4.05 -8.22
N ASP A 4 -20.91 -3.51 -9.42
CA ASP A 4 -19.92 -3.49 -10.50
C ASP A 4 -19.01 -2.26 -10.36
N LEU A 5 -18.53 -2.02 -9.13
CA LEU A 5 -17.58 -0.94 -8.86
C LEU A 5 -16.32 -1.13 -9.70
N ALA A 6 -15.59 -0.06 -9.99
CA ALA A 6 -14.29 -0.19 -10.65
C ALA A 6 -13.29 -0.93 -9.76
N LEU A 7 -12.22 -1.47 -10.35
CA LEU A 7 -11.13 -2.09 -9.58
C LEU A 7 -10.43 -1.03 -8.71
N SER A 8 -10.20 0.16 -9.26
CA SER A 8 -9.71 1.34 -8.55
C SER A 8 -10.46 1.64 -7.26
N ALA A 9 -11.80 1.62 -7.31
CA ALA A 9 -12.63 1.89 -6.13
C ALA A 9 -12.41 0.87 -5.00
N ALA A 10 -12.01 -0.36 -5.30
CA ALA A 10 -11.65 -1.34 -4.26
C ALA A 10 -10.30 -1.02 -3.63
N LEU A 11 -9.32 -0.57 -4.42
CA LEU A 11 -7.99 -0.17 -3.95
C LEU A 11 -8.07 1.11 -3.12
N GLU A 12 -8.86 2.10 -3.54
CA GLU A 12 -9.17 3.30 -2.77
C GLU A 12 -9.78 2.96 -1.40
N ARG A 13 -10.64 1.93 -1.33
CA ARG A 13 -11.15 1.45 -0.04
C ARG A 13 -10.05 0.80 0.80
N GLU A 14 -9.14 0.04 0.18
CA GLU A 14 -7.99 -0.53 0.88
C GLU A 14 -7.08 0.57 1.46
N HIS A 15 -6.87 1.70 0.75
CA HIS A 15 -6.16 2.86 1.30
C HIS A 15 -6.81 3.34 2.60
N VAL A 16 -8.13 3.56 2.59
CA VAL A 16 -8.88 4.01 3.77
C VAL A 16 -8.76 3.01 4.93
N GLU A 17 -8.82 1.70 4.65
CA GLU A 17 -8.69 0.66 5.67
C GLU A 17 -7.28 0.58 6.26
N ILE A 18 -6.25 0.72 5.42
CA ILE A 18 -4.84 0.77 5.84
C ILE A 18 -4.58 2.01 6.70
N ASP A 19 -4.98 3.19 6.22
CA ASP A 19 -4.81 4.46 6.93
C ASP A 19 -5.50 4.42 8.30
N ALA A 20 -6.74 3.93 8.37
CA ALA A 20 -7.44 3.78 9.64
C ALA A 20 -6.70 2.87 10.63
N GLY A 21 -6.06 1.79 10.16
CA GLY A 21 -5.26 0.90 11.00
C GLY A 21 -3.97 1.56 11.51
N LEU A 22 -3.33 2.40 10.70
CA LEU A 22 -2.14 3.18 11.08
C LEU A 22 -2.50 4.33 12.05
N GLU A 23 -3.63 5.00 11.82
CA GLU A 23 -4.14 6.05 12.71
C GLU A 23 -4.53 5.50 14.10
N GLN A 24 -5.00 4.25 14.18
CA GLN A 24 -5.24 3.58 15.46
C GLN A 24 -3.96 3.44 16.28
N LEU A 25 -2.82 3.13 15.65
CA LEU A 25 -1.52 3.16 16.32
C LEU A 25 -1.23 4.58 16.84
N GLY A 26 -1.38 5.60 15.99
CA GLY A 26 -1.18 7.00 16.38
C GLY A 26 -2.02 7.43 17.59
N THR A 27 -3.28 7.01 17.63
CA THR A 27 -4.20 7.28 18.75
C THR A 27 -3.76 6.55 20.02
N SER A 28 -3.34 5.28 19.91
CA SER A 28 -2.84 4.51 21.06
C SER A 28 -1.60 5.16 21.68
N LEU A 29 -0.67 5.63 20.85
CA LEU A 29 0.56 6.29 21.28
C LEU A 29 0.27 7.58 22.06
N ALA A 30 -0.72 8.36 21.65
CA ALA A 30 -1.15 9.58 22.35
C ALA A 30 -1.68 9.30 23.78
N THR A 31 -2.08 8.06 24.07
CA THR A 31 -2.53 7.61 25.39
C THR A 31 -1.46 6.81 26.16
N GLY A 32 -0.24 6.73 25.62
CA GLY A 32 0.89 6.01 26.23
C GLY A 32 0.84 4.49 26.04
N THR A 33 0.04 4.01 25.10
CA THR A 33 -0.06 2.57 24.75
C THR A 33 0.42 2.32 23.33
N VAL A 34 0.73 1.06 22.99
CA VAL A 34 1.15 0.66 21.64
C VAL A 34 0.19 -0.39 21.11
N ALA A 35 -0.67 -0.01 20.18
CA ALA A 35 -1.60 -0.92 19.50
C ALA A 35 -0.89 -1.76 18.43
N ALA A 36 -0.02 -2.69 18.85
CA ALA A 36 0.80 -3.49 17.96
C ALA A 36 0.00 -4.41 17.02
N ALA A 37 -1.11 -4.99 17.49
CA ALA A 37 -1.91 -5.91 16.66
C ALA A 37 -2.66 -5.20 15.51
N PRO A 38 -3.36 -4.06 15.72
CA PRO A 38 -3.89 -3.26 14.63
C PRO A 38 -2.82 -2.79 13.63
N PHE A 39 -1.67 -2.33 14.13
CA PHE A 39 -0.54 -1.96 13.26
C PHE A 39 -0.08 -3.15 12.40
N ALA A 40 0.14 -4.33 12.99
CA ALA A 40 0.58 -5.51 12.26
C ALA A 40 -0.41 -5.91 11.15
N ALA A 41 -1.72 -5.77 11.41
CA ALA A 41 -2.75 -6.00 10.40
C ALA A 41 -2.68 -4.98 9.25
N ALA A 42 -2.53 -3.69 9.56
CA ALA A 42 -2.39 -2.62 8.57
C ALA A 42 -1.10 -2.77 7.74
N ALA A 43 0.02 -3.10 8.40
CA ALA A 43 1.31 -3.35 7.75
C ALA A 43 1.23 -4.54 6.77
N ALA A 44 0.57 -5.62 7.17
CA ALA A 44 0.34 -6.77 6.30
C ALA A 44 -0.59 -6.43 5.12
N ALA A 45 -1.62 -5.61 5.35
CA ALA A 45 -2.52 -5.13 4.31
C ALA A 45 -1.77 -4.24 3.29
N LEU A 46 -0.94 -3.31 3.75
CA LEU A 46 -0.13 -2.43 2.90
C LEU A 46 0.89 -3.21 2.05
N ARG A 47 1.61 -4.17 2.65
CA ARG A 47 2.54 -5.02 1.88
C ARG A 47 1.80 -5.86 0.82
N ARG A 48 0.58 -6.32 1.12
CA ARG A 48 -0.27 -7.00 0.14
C ARG A 48 -0.74 -6.05 -0.94
N HIS A 49 -1.12 -4.82 -0.59
CA HIS A 49 -1.57 -3.81 -1.53
C HIS A 49 -0.49 -3.53 -2.59
N ILE A 50 0.72 -3.20 -2.14
CA ILE A 50 1.90 -2.98 -3.00
C ILE A 50 2.18 -4.22 -3.87
N TYR A 51 2.02 -5.44 -3.33
CA TYR A 51 2.15 -6.67 -4.13
C TYR A 51 1.14 -6.75 -5.28
N LEU A 52 -0.13 -6.44 -5.01
CA LEU A 52 -1.15 -6.47 -6.04
C LEU A 52 -0.85 -5.45 -7.14
N GLU A 53 -0.42 -4.26 -6.75
CA GLU A 53 -0.10 -3.20 -7.67
C GLU A 53 1.07 -3.56 -8.58
N GLU A 54 2.19 -3.99 -8.00
CA GLU A 54 3.40 -4.28 -8.76
C GLU A 54 3.26 -5.49 -9.69
N GLU A 55 2.60 -6.54 -9.22
CA GLU A 55 2.55 -7.83 -9.94
C GLU A 55 1.35 -7.92 -10.89
N PHE A 56 0.28 -7.12 -10.70
CA PHE A 56 -0.95 -7.24 -11.48
C PHE A 56 -1.39 -5.94 -12.14
N LEU A 57 -1.33 -4.79 -11.46
CA LEU A 57 -1.89 -3.54 -12.01
C LEU A 57 -0.87 -2.77 -12.83
N PHE A 58 0.38 -2.68 -12.39
CA PHE A 58 1.42 -1.93 -13.08
C PHE A 58 1.96 -2.60 -14.36
N PRO A 59 2.02 -3.94 -14.54
CA PRO A 59 2.59 -4.54 -15.74
C PRO A 59 2.01 -4.02 -17.07
N PRO A 60 0.68 -3.84 -17.24
CA PRO A 60 0.10 -3.20 -18.43
C PRO A 60 0.59 -1.76 -18.68
N LEU A 61 0.99 -1.03 -17.64
CA LEU A 61 1.42 0.38 -17.70
C LEU A 61 2.93 0.55 -17.95
N ARG A 62 3.71 -0.55 -17.99
CA ARG A 62 5.17 -0.53 -18.21
C ARG A 62 5.57 -0.26 -19.66
N THR A 63 4.63 0.13 -20.51
CA THR A 63 4.90 0.57 -21.88
C THR A 63 4.15 1.86 -22.18
N GLY A 64 4.65 2.64 -23.15
CA GLY A 64 4.01 3.88 -23.56
C GLY A 64 4.19 5.02 -22.56
N ARG A 65 3.14 5.85 -22.38
CA ARG A 65 3.24 7.15 -21.70
C ARG A 65 3.35 7.07 -20.17
N MET A 66 2.98 5.94 -19.57
CA MET A 66 2.96 5.75 -18.11
C MET A 66 4.28 5.23 -17.52
N VAL A 67 5.26 4.89 -18.36
CA VAL A 67 6.53 4.26 -17.92
C VAL A 67 7.22 5.08 -16.82
N ALA A 68 7.33 6.39 -17.00
CA ALA A 68 7.97 7.26 -16.01
C ALA A 68 7.18 7.32 -14.70
N SER A 69 5.84 7.43 -14.78
CA SER A 69 4.97 7.44 -13.60
C SER A 69 5.04 6.13 -12.81
N VAL A 70 5.02 4.99 -13.49
CA VAL A 70 5.14 3.67 -12.85
C VAL A 70 6.54 3.48 -12.22
N ALA A 71 7.60 4.01 -12.85
CA ALA A 71 8.93 4.00 -12.25
C ALA A 71 9.01 4.85 -10.96
N VAL A 72 8.20 5.90 -10.84
CA VAL A 72 8.04 6.66 -9.59
C VAL A 72 7.36 5.80 -8.52
N MET A 73 6.26 5.10 -8.86
CA MET A 73 5.55 4.23 -7.92
C MET A 73 6.46 3.14 -7.34
N PHE A 74 7.24 2.44 -8.17
CA PHE A 74 8.18 1.43 -7.68
C PHE A 74 9.21 1.99 -6.68
N ARG A 75 9.70 3.21 -6.88
CA ARG A 75 10.63 3.84 -5.94
C ARG A 75 9.92 4.22 -4.64
N GLU A 76 8.76 4.85 -4.74
CA GLU A 76 7.97 5.25 -3.57
C GLU A 76 7.52 4.04 -2.73
N HIS A 77 7.19 2.92 -3.37
CA HIS A 77 6.98 1.64 -2.68
C HIS A 77 8.20 1.20 -1.86
N GLY A 78 9.42 1.44 -2.34
CA GLY A 78 10.64 1.18 -1.58
C GLY A 78 10.77 2.07 -0.35
N ASP A 79 10.50 3.37 -0.52
CA ASP A 79 10.54 4.34 0.59
C ASP A 79 9.47 4.02 1.65
N ILE A 80 8.24 3.71 1.23
CA ILE A 80 7.14 3.27 2.09
C ILE A 80 7.49 1.98 2.81
N TRP A 81 8.10 1.00 2.12
CA TRP A 81 8.49 -0.26 2.72
C TRP A 81 9.51 -0.07 3.85
N HIS A 82 10.52 0.77 3.61
CA HIS A 82 11.51 1.10 4.64
C HIS A 82 10.91 1.84 5.82
N ALA A 83 10.01 2.80 5.58
CA ALA A 83 9.31 3.51 6.65
C ALA A 83 8.43 2.56 7.48
N LEU A 84 7.75 1.60 6.82
CA LEU A 84 6.95 0.59 7.49
C LEU A 84 7.80 -0.34 8.37
N ASP A 85 8.94 -0.81 7.83
CA ASP A 85 9.91 -1.63 8.57
C ASP A 85 10.48 -0.89 9.79
N GLU A 86 10.72 0.42 9.67
CA GLU A 86 11.19 1.25 10.79
C GLU A 86 10.15 1.33 11.91
N VAL A 87 8.86 1.57 11.59
CA VAL A 87 7.80 1.57 12.60
C VAL A 87 7.70 0.21 13.30
N GLU A 88 7.75 -0.88 12.53
CA GLU A 88 7.72 -2.25 13.06
C GLU A 88 8.91 -2.51 13.99
N ALA A 89 10.12 -2.09 13.60
CA ALA A 89 11.32 -2.23 14.41
C ALA A 89 11.24 -1.42 15.72
N GLN A 90 10.69 -0.20 15.71
CA GLN A 90 10.52 0.60 16.92
C GLN A 90 9.52 -0.05 17.90
N ILE A 91 8.42 -0.62 17.38
CA ILE A 91 7.43 -1.35 18.19
C ILE A 91 8.05 -2.60 18.82
N VAL A 92 8.71 -3.44 18.02
CA VAL A 92 9.33 -4.69 18.48
C VAL A 92 10.48 -4.42 19.46
N GLY A 93 11.24 -3.35 19.23
CA GLY A 93 12.33 -2.90 20.08
C GLY A 93 11.88 -2.28 21.41
N GLY A 94 10.57 -2.09 21.63
CA GLY A 94 10.04 -1.46 22.84
C GLY A 94 10.45 0.00 22.98
N ALA A 95 10.55 0.73 21.86
CA ALA A 95 10.89 2.14 21.88
C ALA A 95 9.84 2.98 22.62
N ALA A 96 10.26 4.17 23.08
CA ALA A 96 9.34 5.12 23.70
C ALA A 96 8.24 5.55 22.70
N PRO A 97 6.99 5.80 23.15
CA PRO A 97 5.88 6.14 22.27
C PRO A 97 6.15 7.31 21.31
N GLU A 98 6.93 8.30 21.74
CA GLU A 98 7.31 9.46 20.93
C GLU A 98 8.20 9.08 19.74
N ARG A 99 9.07 8.08 19.92
CA ARG A 99 9.94 7.58 18.85
C ARG A 99 9.14 6.77 17.83
N VAL A 100 8.22 5.92 18.31
CA VAL A 100 7.28 5.20 17.43
C VAL A 100 6.42 6.20 16.66
N ARG A 101 5.93 7.26 17.32
CA ARG A 101 5.13 8.32 16.69
C ARG A 101 5.90 9.02 15.57
N GLY A 102 7.15 9.39 15.81
CA GLY A 102 7.98 10.02 14.79
C GLY A 102 8.17 9.15 13.54
N ALA A 103 8.40 7.84 13.71
CA ALA A 103 8.48 6.91 12.59
C ALA A 103 7.12 6.77 11.85
N LEU A 104 6.02 6.72 12.60
CA LEU A 104 4.66 6.63 12.04
C LEU A 104 4.31 7.89 11.22
N ASP A 105 4.67 9.08 11.68
CA ASP A 105 4.41 10.33 10.97
C ASP A 105 5.10 10.37 9.60
N VAL A 106 6.34 9.87 9.52
CA VAL A 106 7.07 9.74 8.24
C VAL A 106 6.33 8.78 7.29
N LEU A 107 5.88 7.63 7.79
CA LEU A 107 5.12 6.67 6.98
C LEU A 107 3.81 7.27 6.46
N LEU A 108 3.06 7.97 7.30
CA LEU A 108 1.78 8.58 6.92
C LEU A 108 1.96 9.70 5.88
N GLU A 109 3.03 10.50 5.97
CA GLU A 109 3.35 11.52 4.96
C GLU A 109 3.66 10.88 3.60
N LEU A 110 4.48 9.83 3.58
CA LEU A 110 4.80 9.09 2.35
C LEU A 110 3.55 8.49 1.72
N LEU A 111 2.69 7.84 2.51
CA LEU A 111 1.43 7.25 2.04
C LEU A 111 0.48 8.32 1.48
N GLY A 112 0.31 9.45 2.17
CA GLY A 112 -0.56 10.53 1.69
C GLY A 112 -0.16 11.04 0.30
N GLU A 113 1.13 11.30 0.08
CA GLU A 113 1.64 11.75 -1.21
C GLU A 113 1.63 10.67 -2.30
N HIS A 114 1.77 9.41 -1.90
CA HIS A 114 1.74 8.26 -2.80
C HIS A 114 0.30 7.97 -3.27
N ASN A 115 -0.63 7.76 -2.33
CA ASN A 115 -2.03 7.46 -2.60
C ASN A 115 -2.65 8.55 -3.51
N LEU A 116 -2.34 9.83 -3.28
CA LEU A 116 -2.81 10.92 -4.14
C LEU A 116 -2.40 10.78 -5.61
N LYS A 117 -1.19 10.27 -5.89
CA LYS A 117 -0.72 10.05 -7.27
C LYS A 117 -1.42 8.85 -7.89
N GLU A 118 -1.63 7.80 -7.11
CA GLU A 118 -2.31 6.60 -7.58
C GLU A 118 -3.75 6.91 -7.95
N GLU A 119 -4.50 7.49 -7.03
CA GLU A 119 -5.91 7.83 -7.19
C GLU A 119 -6.15 8.83 -8.33
N ARG A 120 -5.26 9.83 -8.49
CA ARG A 120 -5.47 10.91 -9.48
C ARG A 120 -4.85 10.62 -10.84
N ILE A 121 -3.84 9.76 -10.92
CA ILE A 121 -3.04 9.57 -12.14
C ILE A 121 -3.05 8.12 -12.58
N VAL A 122 -2.76 7.17 -11.69
CA VAL A 122 -2.54 5.76 -12.06
C VAL A 122 -3.87 5.04 -12.26
N TYR A 123 -4.73 5.04 -11.26
CA TYR A 123 -6.01 4.34 -11.25
C TYR A 123 -6.95 4.76 -12.41
N PRO A 124 -7.06 6.06 -12.79
CA PRO A 124 -7.86 6.45 -13.94
C PRO A 124 -7.35 5.88 -15.26
N VAL A 125 -6.06 5.52 -15.36
CA VAL A 125 -5.50 4.85 -16.54
C VAL A 125 -5.74 3.35 -16.45
N ILE A 126 -5.56 2.74 -15.27
CA ILE A 126 -5.88 1.32 -15.04
C ILE A 126 -7.32 1.02 -15.42
N ASP A 127 -8.29 1.80 -14.96
CA ASP A 127 -9.69 1.58 -15.27
C ASP A 127 -9.99 1.66 -16.77
N ARG A 128 -9.28 2.52 -17.51
CA ARG A 128 -9.41 2.60 -18.97
C ARG A 128 -8.77 1.41 -19.67
N VAL A 129 -7.62 0.94 -19.22
CA VAL A 129 -6.91 -0.21 -19.80
C VAL A 129 -7.67 -1.50 -19.51
N MET A 130 -8.31 -1.59 -18.35
CA MET A 130 -9.09 -2.74 -17.89
C MET A 130 -10.58 -2.67 -18.27
N ALA A 131 -11.02 -1.60 -18.95
CA ALA A 131 -12.40 -1.42 -19.41
C ALA A 131 -12.80 -2.55 -20.38
N GLY A 132 -13.52 -3.55 -19.88
CA GLY A 132 -13.92 -4.74 -20.64
C GLY A 132 -13.56 -6.07 -19.97
N GLN A 133 -12.72 -6.05 -18.93
CA GLN A 133 -12.62 -7.17 -17.99
C GLN A 133 -13.70 -7.03 -16.92
N SER A 134 -14.26 -8.15 -16.45
CA SER A 134 -15.22 -8.11 -15.35
C SER A 134 -14.50 -7.64 -14.10
N ALA A 135 -14.67 -6.36 -13.73
CA ALA A 135 -14.07 -5.77 -12.54
C ALA A 135 -14.46 -6.58 -11.30
N HIS A 136 -15.67 -7.14 -11.28
CA HIS A 136 -16.14 -8.06 -10.25
C HIS A 136 -15.29 -9.34 -10.13
N GLU A 137 -14.99 -10.00 -11.24
CA GLU A 137 -14.14 -11.21 -11.25
C GLU A 137 -12.72 -10.89 -10.82
N MET A 138 -12.18 -9.75 -11.27
CA MET A 138 -10.84 -9.30 -10.90
C MET A 138 -10.75 -9.00 -9.40
N ARG A 139 -11.74 -8.30 -8.82
CA ARG A 139 -11.80 -8.07 -7.36
C ARG A 139 -11.82 -9.37 -6.57
N GLY A 140 -12.66 -10.32 -6.98
CA GLY A 140 -12.76 -11.62 -6.31
C GLY A 140 -11.44 -12.39 -6.35
N HIS A 141 -10.72 -12.31 -7.47
CA HIS A 141 -9.41 -12.93 -7.61
C HIS A 141 -8.36 -12.28 -6.70
N LEU A 142 -8.28 -10.94 -6.71
CA LEU A 142 -7.28 -10.18 -5.95
C LEU A 142 -7.48 -10.27 -4.43
N ALA A 143 -8.71 -10.40 -3.94
CA ALA A 143 -9.00 -10.48 -2.50
C ALA A 143 -8.30 -11.67 -1.80
N GLY A 144 -8.15 -12.79 -2.51
CA GLY A 144 -7.47 -14.00 -2.01
C GLY A 144 -5.96 -13.98 -2.18
N MET A 145 -5.42 -13.07 -2.99
CA MET A 145 -4.01 -13.05 -3.33
C MET A 145 -3.15 -12.54 -2.18
N ARG A 146 -1.99 -13.16 -2.01
CA ARG A 146 -1.00 -12.82 -1.00
C ARG A 146 0.39 -12.84 -1.65
N PRO A 147 1.33 -12.01 -1.16
CA PRO A 147 2.72 -12.15 -1.55
C PRO A 147 3.21 -13.58 -1.28
N TYR A 148 3.99 -14.15 -2.20
CA TYR A 148 4.66 -15.41 -1.95
C TYR A 148 5.80 -15.23 -0.92
N ALA A 149 6.25 -16.32 -0.31
CA ALA A 149 7.30 -16.26 0.71
C ALA A 149 8.58 -15.61 0.17
N GLY A 150 9.10 -14.60 0.87
CA GLY A 150 10.29 -13.86 0.48
C GLY A 150 10.07 -12.78 -0.58
N TRP A 151 8.82 -12.54 -0.99
CA TRP A 151 8.50 -11.42 -1.88
C TRP A 151 8.74 -10.07 -1.18
N THR A 152 9.35 -9.13 -1.91
CA THR A 152 9.54 -7.72 -1.53
C THR A 152 9.20 -6.82 -2.71
N CYS A 153 8.92 -5.53 -2.46
CA CYS A 153 8.68 -4.58 -3.54
C CYS A 153 9.90 -4.47 -4.49
N GLN A 154 9.66 -4.10 -5.75
CA GLN A 154 10.67 -4.16 -6.80
C GLN A 154 11.93 -3.34 -6.46
N ALA A 155 11.78 -2.20 -5.78
CA ALA A 155 12.90 -1.36 -5.36
C ALA A 155 13.87 -2.04 -4.40
N LEU A 156 13.41 -3.05 -3.66
CA LEU A 156 14.21 -3.81 -2.69
C LEU A 156 14.79 -5.10 -3.27
N ARG A 157 14.41 -5.49 -4.49
CA ARG A 157 14.96 -6.67 -5.14
C ARG A 157 16.34 -6.32 -5.70
N THR A 158 17.36 -7.09 -5.34
CA THR A 158 18.69 -6.92 -5.93
C THR A 158 18.59 -7.14 -7.45
N PRO A 159 19.10 -6.23 -8.30
CA PRO A 159 19.19 -6.51 -9.73
C PRO A 159 20.09 -7.74 -9.92
N ALA A 160 19.59 -8.70 -10.72
CA ALA A 160 20.35 -9.89 -11.12
C ALA A 160 21.58 -9.52 -11.96
#